data_AF-H6BMY5-F1
#
_entry.id   AF-H6BMY5-F1
#
_cell.length_a   1.000
_cell.length_b   1.000
_cell.length_c   1.000
_cell.angle_alpha   90.00
_cell.angle_beta   90.00
_cell.angle_gamma   90.00
#
_symmetry.space_group_name_H-M   'P 1'
#
loop_
_entity.id
_entity.type
_entity.pdbx_description
1 polymer ?
#
loop_
_entity_poly.entity_id
_entity_poly.type
_entity_poly.pdbx_seq_one_letter_code
_entity_poly.pdbx_strand_id
1 'polypeptide(L)'
;MNRKQRRAKDTLATLNEGSIKTADDIRLERPDMVRTKPPNGKTLLEIAAERQAQLNPGQSFDKDAFNSNNVVHVKVGEDGQILEDPQSPSSETQAMERMVETPWLDTFLLSMSLSAIHFTLEALTAHQYAQELEFPPIVRKTLFVALPTLTIVIALFHGLLLPVSATRVPEPVRLWTLALRQLAYVATANVAGCYLIYLTNDEGYYAVMKNAPSIGTIWVWAVLELGLLGALAGVVGPGIYAWWNGYGIF
;
A
#
# COMPACT_ATOMS: atom_id res chain seq x y z
N MET A 1 28.89 47.77 -49.57
CA MET A 1 28.83 46.34 -49.18
C MET A 1 27.46 45.79 -49.58
N ASN A 2 27.41 44.81 -50.48
CA ASN A 2 26.17 44.38 -51.16
C ASN A 2 25.35 43.39 -50.30
N ARG A 3 24.01 43.45 -50.35
CA ARG A 3 23.06 42.64 -49.56
C ARG A 3 23.30 41.12 -49.73
N LYS A 4 23.77 40.69 -50.90
CA LYS A 4 24.17 39.30 -51.17
C LYS A 4 25.44 38.87 -50.44
N GLN A 5 26.41 39.78 -50.31
CA GLN A 5 27.66 39.52 -49.58
C GLN A 5 27.43 39.50 -48.05
N ARG A 6 26.45 40.27 -47.55
CA ARG A 6 26.00 40.19 -46.15
C ARG A 6 25.35 38.83 -45.85
N ARG A 7 24.43 38.37 -46.70
CA ARG A 7 23.82 37.04 -46.53
C ARG A 7 24.82 35.89 -46.63
N ALA A 8 25.78 35.96 -47.55
CA ALA A 8 26.81 34.94 -47.69
C ALA A 8 27.73 34.84 -46.45
N LYS A 9 28.07 35.99 -45.84
CA LYS A 9 28.85 36.03 -44.59
C LYS A 9 28.07 35.46 -43.40
N ASP A 10 26.78 35.78 -43.27
CA ASP A 10 25.94 35.24 -42.19
C ASP A 10 25.75 33.72 -42.33
N THR A 11 25.56 33.21 -43.55
CA THR A 11 25.46 31.74 -43.79
C THR A 11 26.78 31.00 -43.55
N LEU A 12 27.93 31.61 -43.83
CA LEU A 12 29.24 31.01 -43.55
C LEU A 12 29.58 31.05 -42.06
N ALA A 13 29.10 32.05 -41.32
CA ALA A 13 29.24 32.11 -39.86
C ALA A 13 28.40 31.04 -39.16
N THR A 14 27.15 30.80 -39.61
CA THR A 14 26.27 29.77 -39.02
C THR A 14 26.71 28.32 -39.26
N LEU A 15 27.52 28.05 -40.30
CA LEU A 15 28.02 26.70 -40.56
C LEU A 15 29.27 26.34 -39.73
N ASN A 16 29.95 27.34 -39.15
CA ASN A 16 31.16 27.14 -38.35
C ASN A 16 30.89 27.10 -36.83
N GLU A 17 29.66 27.33 -36.37
CA GLU A 17 29.23 27.21 -34.96
C GLU A 17 28.92 25.76 -34.54
N GLY A 18 29.15 24.76 -35.40
CA GLY A 18 28.71 23.38 -35.17
C GLY A 18 29.78 22.37 -34.74
N SER A 19 31.02 22.78 -34.46
CA SER A 19 32.05 21.84 -33.98
C SER A 19 32.01 21.80 -32.45
N ILE A 20 31.09 20.99 -31.92
CA ILE A 20 31.01 20.69 -30.48
C ILE A 20 32.30 19.97 -30.08
N LYS A 21 33.17 20.64 -29.33
CA LYS A 21 34.46 20.08 -28.88
C LYS A 21 34.45 19.64 -27.41
N THR A 22 33.55 20.20 -26.60
CA THR A 22 33.40 19.93 -25.16
C THR A 22 31.91 19.99 -24.80
N ALA A 23 31.50 19.26 -23.74
CA ALA A 23 30.11 19.15 -23.30
C ALA A 23 29.43 20.50 -22.99
N ASP A 24 30.19 21.52 -22.60
CA ASP A 24 29.68 22.87 -22.30
C ASP A 24 29.28 23.68 -23.55
N ASP A 25 29.66 23.22 -24.74
CA ASP A 25 29.37 23.89 -26.02
C ASP A 25 27.97 23.51 -26.58
N ILE A 26 27.23 22.67 -25.84
CA ILE A 26 25.88 22.26 -26.18
C ILE A 26 24.92 23.37 -25.76
N ARG A 27 24.33 24.06 -26.75
CA ARG A 27 23.28 25.06 -26.48
C ARG A 27 22.10 24.39 -25.79
N LEU A 28 21.80 24.86 -24.57
CA LEU A 28 20.64 24.43 -23.77
C LEU A 28 19.35 25.08 -24.28
N GLU A 29 19.00 24.85 -25.54
CA GLU A 29 17.67 25.17 -26.05
C GLU A 29 16.70 24.05 -25.67
N ARG A 30 15.55 24.44 -25.10
CA ARG A 30 14.46 23.49 -24.87
C ARG A 30 13.89 23.10 -26.24
N PRO A 31 13.66 21.81 -26.51
CA PRO A 31 13.09 21.39 -27.79
C PRO A 31 11.73 22.08 -27.99
N ASP A 32 11.52 22.64 -29.19
CA ASP A 32 10.26 23.25 -29.59
C ASP A 32 9.13 22.21 -29.48
N MET A 33 8.36 22.29 -28.40
CA MET A 33 7.24 21.36 -28.15
C MET A 33 6.05 21.61 -29.09
N VAL A 34 6.05 22.75 -29.80
CA VAL A 34 5.00 23.13 -30.76
C VAL A 34 5.58 23.06 -32.17
N ARG A 35 6.03 21.87 -32.56
CA ARG A 35 6.51 21.61 -33.91
C ARG A 35 5.32 21.56 -34.89
N THR A 36 5.01 22.70 -35.52
CA THR A 36 3.93 22.83 -36.52
C THR A 36 4.25 22.22 -37.88
N LYS A 37 5.49 21.76 -38.11
CA LYS A 37 5.91 21.16 -39.37
C LYS A 37 6.32 19.69 -39.18
N PRO A 38 5.65 18.73 -39.84
CA PRO A 38 6.02 17.32 -39.70
C PRO A 38 7.48 17.11 -40.08
N PRO A 39 8.19 16.17 -39.42
CA PRO A 39 9.58 15.89 -39.75
C PRO A 39 9.72 15.47 -41.21
N ASN A 40 10.67 16.09 -41.91
CA ASN A 40 11.06 15.66 -43.26
C ASN A 40 11.87 14.37 -43.15
N GLY A 41 11.19 13.24 -42.99
CA GLY A 41 11.78 11.91 -42.91
C GLY A 41 10.77 10.90 -42.38
N LYS A 42 10.91 9.64 -42.79
CA LYS A 42 10.10 8.54 -42.24
C LYS A 42 10.33 8.47 -40.74
N THR A 43 9.25 8.43 -39.97
CA THR A 43 9.38 8.29 -38.52
C THR A 43 9.93 6.90 -38.18
N LEU A 44 10.59 6.76 -37.03
CA LEU A 44 11.06 5.43 -36.59
C LEU A 44 9.92 4.42 -36.51
N LEU A 45 8.71 4.90 -36.22
CA LEU A 45 7.48 4.11 -36.19
C LEU A 45 7.07 3.62 -37.59
N GLU A 46 7.18 4.47 -38.61
CA GLU A 46 6.93 4.09 -40.00
C GLU A 46 8.00 3.15 -40.55
N ILE A 47 9.28 3.35 -40.19
CA ILE A 47 10.37 2.46 -40.59
C ILE A 47 10.19 1.08 -39.94
N ALA A 48 9.81 1.04 -38.65
CA ALA A 48 9.52 -0.21 -37.96
C ALA A 48 8.34 -0.94 -38.60
N ALA A 49 7.25 -0.24 -38.89
CA ALA A 49 6.09 -0.81 -39.57
C ALA A 49 6.45 -1.36 -40.97
N GLU A 50 7.28 -0.65 -41.74
CA GLU A 50 7.75 -1.09 -43.06
C GLU A 50 8.60 -2.35 -42.97
N ARG A 51 9.50 -2.44 -41.98
CA ARG A 51 10.33 -3.64 -41.75
C ARG A 51 9.51 -4.82 -41.23
N GLN A 52 8.54 -4.57 -40.34
CA GLN A 52 7.68 -5.61 -39.82
C GLN A 52 6.76 -6.19 -40.90
N ALA A 53 6.25 -5.33 -41.80
CA ALA A 53 5.45 -5.75 -42.95
C ALA A 53 6.25 -6.60 -43.96
N GLN A 54 7.56 -6.36 -44.08
CA GLN A 54 8.47 -7.18 -44.88
C GLN A 54 8.75 -8.55 -44.23
N LEU A 55 8.79 -8.62 -42.90
CA LEU A 55 9.10 -9.84 -42.15
C LEU A 55 7.87 -10.76 -42.01
N ASN A 56 6.67 -10.20 -41.83
CA ASN A 56 5.41 -10.95 -41.66
C ASN A 56 4.31 -10.41 -42.59
N PRO A 57 4.26 -10.85 -43.86
CA PRO A 57 3.22 -10.43 -44.80
C PRO A 57 1.87 -11.06 -44.42
N GLY A 58 1.08 -10.35 -43.61
CA GLY A 58 -0.26 -10.79 -43.21
C GLY A 58 -0.75 -10.23 -41.87
N GLN A 59 0.14 -9.67 -41.05
CA GLN A 59 -0.20 -9.10 -39.75
C GLN A 59 -0.12 -7.57 -39.82
N SER A 60 -1.27 -6.90 -39.86
CA SER A 60 -1.32 -5.44 -39.81
C SER A 60 -0.90 -4.94 -38.43
N PHE A 61 -0.01 -3.96 -38.39
CA PHE A 61 0.45 -3.31 -37.17
C PHE A 61 -0.72 -2.52 -36.56
N ASP A 62 -1.24 -2.99 -35.42
CA ASP A 62 -2.29 -2.28 -34.69
C ASP A 62 -1.67 -1.10 -33.94
N LYS A 63 -1.99 0.12 -34.36
CA LYS A 63 -1.47 1.35 -33.75
C LYS A 63 -2.08 1.60 -32.37
N ASP A 64 -3.21 0.96 -32.06
CA ASP A 64 -3.96 1.15 -30.82
C ASP A 64 -3.57 0.13 -29.73
N ALA A 65 -2.68 -0.82 -30.03
CA ALA A 65 -2.21 -1.83 -29.08
C ALA A 65 -1.28 -1.29 -27.98
N PHE A 66 -0.81 -0.05 -28.08
CA PHE A 66 0.02 0.59 -27.07
C PHE A 66 -0.82 1.30 -26.01
N ASN A 67 -1.67 0.55 -25.31
CA ASN A 67 -2.19 1.00 -24.04
C ASN A 67 -1.07 0.88 -23.00
N SER A 68 -0.71 1.99 -22.35
CA SER A 68 0.38 2.08 -21.35
C SER A 68 0.26 1.10 -20.17
N ASN A 69 -0.91 0.48 -19.99
CA ASN A 69 -1.17 -0.54 -18.97
C ASN A 69 -0.65 -1.94 -19.34
N ASN A 70 -0.12 -2.15 -20.55
CA ASN A 70 0.38 -3.46 -21.01
C ASN A 70 1.82 -3.37 -21.53
N VAL A 71 2.65 -2.55 -20.90
CA VAL A 71 4.09 -2.49 -21.18
C VAL A 71 4.80 -3.46 -20.24
N VAL A 72 4.97 -4.70 -20.69
CA VAL A 72 5.79 -5.70 -20.00
C VAL A 72 7.24 -5.50 -20.40
N HIS A 73 8.10 -5.17 -19.43
CA HIS A 73 9.54 -5.11 -19.64
C HIS A 73 10.09 -6.54 -19.77
N VAL A 74 10.53 -6.92 -20.97
CA VAL A 74 11.16 -8.21 -21.22
C VAL A 74 12.65 -7.98 -21.51
N LYS A 75 13.52 -8.80 -20.91
CA LYS A 75 14.92 -8.91 -21.33
C LYS A 75 15.05 -10.02 -22.37
N VAL A 76 15.72 -9.72 -23.48
CA VAL A 76 16.04 -10.70 -24.52
C VAL A 76 17.28 -11.46 -24.05
N GLY A 77 17.15 -12.77 -23.88
CA GLY A 77 18.27 -13.66 -23.58
C GLY A 77 19.24 -13.77 -24.77
N GLU A 78 20.47 -14.17 -24.50
CA GLU A 78 21.55 -14.26 -25.50
C GLU A 78 21.31 -15.33 -26.59
N ASP A 79 20.27 -16.14 -26.43
CA ASP A 79 19.73 -17.13 -27.37
C ASP A 79 18.50 -16.62 -28.16
N GLY A 80 18.13 -15.34 -28.00
CA GLY A 80 17.01 -14.71 -28.72
C GLY A 80 15.62 -15.07 -28.16
N GLN A 81 15.55 -15.76 -27.02
CA GLN A 81 14.28 -16.05 -26.36
C GLN A 81 13.86 -14.91 -25.41
N ILE A 82 12.56 -14.60 -25.44
CA ILE A 82 11.89 -13.57 -24.64
C ILE A 82 11.65 -14.17 -23.24
N LEU A 83 12.44 -13.78 -22.25
CA LEU A 83 12.25 -14.19 -20.86
C LEU A 83 11.69 -13.00 -20.07
N GLU A 84 10.53 -13.19 -19.43
CA GLU A 84 9.93 -12.19 -18.54
C GLU A 84 10.88 -11.93 -17.35
N ASP A 85 11.30 -10.68 -17.18
CA ASP A 85 12.20 -10.27 -16.10
C ASP A 85 11.37 -9.81 -14.89
N PRO A 86 11.36 -10.54 -13.76
CA PRO A 86 10.49 -10.25 -12.62
C PRO A 86 10.88 -8.99 -11.84
N GLN A 87 11.86 -8.21 -12.29
CA GLN A 87 12.39 -7.09 -11.53
C GLN A 87 12.52 -5.81 -12.37
N SER A 88 11.40 -5.11 -12.59
CA SER A 88 11.39 -3.70 -13.00
C SER A 88 11.07 -2.76 -11.83
N PRO A 89 11.66 -1.54 -11.78
CA PRO A 89 11.65 -0.69 -10.60
C PRO A 89 10.58 0.41 -10.72
N SER A 90 9.55 0.36 -9.88
CA SER A 90 8.77 1.54 -9.49
C SER A 90 8.69 1.57 -7.96
N SER A 91 9.54 2.40 -7.40
CA SER A 91 10.23 2.18 -6.12
C SER A 91 9.55 2.71 -4.85
N GLU A 92 8.25 3.02 -4.84
CA GLU A 92 7.58 3.45 -3.60
C GLU A 92 6.21 2.80 -3.39
N THR A 93 5.39 2.67 -4.43
CA THR A 93 4.08 1.98 -4.33
C THR A 93 4.24 0.46 -4.18
N GLN A 94 5.26 -0.13 -4.81
CA GLN A 94 5.51 -1.58 -4.76
C GLN A 94 6.15 -2.03 -3.43
N ALA A 95 6.71 -1.14 -2.61
CA ALA A 95 7.23 -1.54 -1.30
C ALA A 95 6.08 -1.91 -0.34
N MET A 96 4.97 -1.17 -0.42
CA MET A 96 3.75 -1.48 0.33
C MET A 96 3.01 -2.69 -0.25
N GLU A 97 3.07 -2.88 -1.57
CA GLU A 97 2.44 -4.02 -2.27
C GLU A 97 3.23 -5.33 -2.12
N ARG A 98 4.57 -5.29 -2.05
CA ARG A 98 5.43 -6.48 -1.82
C ARG A 98 5.59 -6.85 -0.35
N MET A 99 5.22 -5.98 0.60
CA MET A 99 5.14 -6.41 2.01
C MET A 99 4.04 -7.45 2.23
N VAL A 100 3.03 -7.47 1.35
CA VAL A 100 1.90 -8.42 1.34
C VAL A 100 2.30 -9.84 0.89
N GLU A 101 3.52 -10.07 0.37
CA GLU A 101 3.94 -11.39 -0.14
C GLU A 101 4.04 -12.49 0.94
N THR A 102 4.08 -12.11 2.23
CA THR A 102 4.08 -13.07 3.35
C THR A 102 2.96 -12.79 4.34
N PRO A 103 1.70 -13.19 4.04
CA PRO A 103 0.56 -12.99 4.93
C PRO A 103 0.76 -13.53 6.36
N TRP A 104 1.58 -14.58 6.48
CA TRP A 104 1.92 -15.18 7.77
C TRP A 104 2.90 -14.30 8.58
N LEU A 105 3.85 -13.61 7.94
CA LEU A 105 4.76 -12.68 8.62
C LEU A 105 4.01 -11.44 9.06
N ASP A 106 3.12 -10.90 8.23
CA ASP A 106 2.30 -9.75 8.59
C ASP A 106 1.43 -10.05 9.83
N THR A 107 0.78 -11.21 9.82
CA THR A 107 0.00 -11.70 10.98
C THR A 107 0.89 -11.84 12.21
N PHE A 108 2.08 -12.43 12.05
CA PHE A 108 3.01 -12.63 13.15
C PHE A 108 3.52 -11.31 13.73
N LEU A 109 3.98 -10.40 12.88
CA LEU A 109 4.48 -9.08 13.28
C LEU A 109 3.39 -8.23 13.95
N LEU A 110 2.17 -8.23 13.39
CA LEU A 110 1.02 -7.56 13.99
C LEU A 110 0.69 -8.17 15.36
N SER A 111 0.65 -9.50 15.48
CA SER A 111 0.39 -10.19 16.75
C SER A 111 1.48 -9.93 17.79
N MET A 112 2.74 -9.85 17.39
CA MET A 112 3.86 -9.53 18.26
C MET A 112 3.77 -8.09 18.79
N SER A 113 3.42 -7.14 17.90
CA SER A 113 3.22 -5.74 18.28
C SER A 113 2.05 -5.56 19.24
N LEU A 114 0.89 -6.17 18.94
CA LEU A 114 -0.25 -6.19 19.87
C LEU A 114 0.09 -6.86 21.20
N SER A 115 0.85 -7.96 21.18
CA SER A 115 1.27 -8.65 22.40
C SER A 115 2.14 -7.74 23.28
N ALA A 116 2.97 -6.88 22.68
CA ALA A 116 3.73 -5.87 23.41
C ALA A 116 2.80 -4.82 24.05
N ILE A 117 1.78 -4.34 23.31
CA ILE A 117 0.77 -3.42 23.84
C ILE A 117 -0.04 -4.07 24.99
N HIS A 118 -0.41 -5.34 24.84
CA HIS A 118 -1.11 -6.09 25.89
C HIS A 118 -0.28 -6.16 27.16
N PHE A 119 1.00 -6.51 27.04
CA PHE A 119 1.94 -6.53 28.14
C PHE A 119 2.10 -5.17 28.81
N THR A 120 2.26 -4.09 28.04
CA THR A 120 2.42 -2.75 28.61
C THR A 120 1.15 -2.31 29.34
N LEU A 121 -0.03 -2.59 28.81
CA LEU A 121 -1.30 -2.31 29.50
C LEU A 121 -1.47 -3.15 30.77
N GLU A 122 -1.08 -4.42 30.76
CA GLU A 122 -1.13 -5.28 31.96
C GLU A 122 -0.14 -4.79 33.05
N ALA A 123 1.05 -4.34 32.64
CA ALA A 123 2.02 -3.74 33.55
C ALA A 123 1.54 -2.39 34.12
N LEU A 124 0.96 -1.53 33.28
CA LEU A 124 0.43 -0.23 33.70
C LEU A 124 -0.76 -0.37 34.64
N THR A 125 -1.70 -1.27 34.32
CA THR A 125 -2.86 -1.53 35.18
C THR A 125 -2.45 -2.11 36.52
N ALA A 126 -1.54 -3.09 36.56
CA ALA A 126 -1.00 -3.62 37.82
C ALA A 126 -0.31 -2.52 38.66
N HIS A 127 0.37 -1.59 38.00
CA HIS A 127 1.04 -0.47 38.67
C HIS A 127 0.05 0.58 39.19
N GLN A 128 -0.96 0.96 38.39
CA GLN A 128 -2.03 1.88 38.77
C GLN A 128 -2.86 1.37 39.94
N TYR A 129 -2.93 0.05 40.06
CA TYR A 129 -3.70 -0.65 41.06
C TYR A 129 -2.86 -1.18 42.23
N ALA A 130 -1.68 -0.60 42.45
CA ALA A 130 -0.82 -0.83 43.61
C ALA A 130 -0.65 -2.33 43.98
N GLN A 131 -0.68 -3.21 42.98
CA GLN A 131 -0.49 -4.63 43.18
C GLN A 131 1.01 -4.95 43.09
N GLU A 132 1.49 -5.92 43.86
CA GLU A 132 2.88 -6.38 43.75
C GLU A 132 3.12 -6.90 42.32
N LEU A 133 4.04 -6.24 41.58
CA LEU A 133 4.36 -6.60 40.20
C LEU A 133 5.20 -7.88 40.18
N GLU A 134 4.51 -9.00 40.07
CA GLU A 134 5.14 -10.26 39.68
C GLU A 134 5.28 -10.29 38.15
N PHE A 135 6.41 -9.79 37.63
CA PHE A 135 6.70 -9.85 36.19
C PHE A 135 6.73 -11.27 35.60
N PRO A 136 7.28 -12.31 36.27
CA PRO A 136 7.36 -13.65 35.70
C PRO A 136 6.00 -14.25 35.28
N PRO A 137 4.93 -14.22 36.10
CA PRO A 137 3.62 -14.71 35.67
C PRO A 137 2.97 -13.86 34.59
N ILE A 138 3.19 -12.53 34.60
CA ILE A 138 2.67 -11.62 33.55
C ILE A 138 3.31 -11.97 32.21
N VAL A 139 4.64 -12.01 32.13
CA VAL A 139 5.36 -12.36 30.89
C VAL A 139 4.97 -13.74 30.38
N ARG A 140 4.83 -14.73 31.27
CA ARG A 140 4.40 -16.09 30.88
C ARG A 140 2.99 -16.08 30.31
N LYS A 141 2.06 -15.34 30.93
CA LYS A 141 0.69 -15.21 30.43
C LYS A 141 0.67 -14.49 29.08
N THR A 142 1.42 -13.41 28.91
CA THR A 142 1.49 -12.71 27.63
C THR A 142 2.05 -13.62 26.54
N LEU A 143 3.19 -14.26 26.79
CA LEU A 143 3.90 -15.06 25.77
C LEU A 143 3.15 -16.35 25.39
N PHE A 144 2.54 -17.03 26.36
CA PHE A 144 1.91 -18.34 26.14
C PHE A 144 0.39 -18.30 26.01
N VAL A 145 -0.27 -17.19 26.37
CA VAL A 145 -1.72 -17.05 26.25
C VAL A 145 -2.07 -15.91 25.30
N ALA A 146 -1.62 -14.68 25.56
CA ALA A 146 -2.01 -13.51 24.76
C ALA A 146 -1.48 -13.59 23.33
N LEU A 147 -0.19 -13.91 23.13
CA LEU A 147 0.42 -14.02 21.81
C LEU A 147 -0.30 -15.06 20.93
N PRO A 148 -0.42 -16.36 21.32
CA PRO A 148 -1.07 -17.33 20.45
C PRO A 148 -2.56 -17.05 20.26
N THR A 149 -3.27 -16.53 21.26
CA THR A 149 -4.69 -16.16 21.09
C THR A 149 -4.85 -15.04 20.08
N LEU A 150 -4.03 -13.98 20.15
CA LEU A 150 -4.03 -12.90 19.17
C LEU A 150 -3.60 -13.38 17.79
N THR A 151 -2.57 -14.21 17.67
CA THR A 151 -2.17 -14.78 16.38
C THR A 151 -3.29 -15.62 15.77
N ILE A 152 -4.00 -16.43 16.57
CA ILE A 152 -5.15 -17.21 16.09
C ILE A 152 -6.30 -16.31 15.70
N VAL A 153 -6.64 -15.29 16.50
CA VAL A 153 -7.75 -14.35 16.19
C VAL A 153 -7.42 -13.59 14.90
N ILE A 154 -6.22 -13.05 14.78
CA ILE A 154 -5.77 -12.34 13.58
C ILE A 154 -5.75 -13.28 12.39
N ALA A 155 -5.16 -14.48 12.51
CA ALA A 155 -5.11 -15.47 11.44
C ALA A 155 -6.49 -16.00 11.07
N LEU A 156 -7.44 -16.08 12.00
CA LEU A 156 -8.82 -16.45 11.72
C LEU A 156 -9.53 -15.31 10.99
N PHE A 157 -9.39 -14.06 11.42
CA PHE A 157 -10.00 -12.95 10.71
C PHE A 157 -9.37 -12.70 9.34
N HIS A 158 -8.08 -12.99 9.18
CA HIS A 158 -7.40 -12.93 7.89
C HIS A 158 -7.71 -14.17 7.03
N GLY A 159 -7.74 -15.37 7.61
CA GLY A 159 -7.86 -16.65 6.88
C GLY A 159 -9.29 -17.19 6.69
N LEU A 160 -10.22 -16.92 7.62
CA LEU A 160 -11.64 -17.28 7.50
C LEU A 160 -12.39 -16.32 6.56
N LEU A 161 -11.91 -15.08 6.40
CA LEU A 161 -12.54 -14.06 5.52
C LEU A 161 -11.83 -13.89 4.17
N LEU A 162 -10.62 -14.43 3.99
CA LEU A 162 -9.89 -14.40 2.71
C LEU A 162 -9.37 -15.79 2.37
N PRO A 163 -10.11 -16.60 1.57
CA PRO A 163 -9.40 -17.52 0.71
C PRO A 163 -8.57 -16.66 -0.26
N VAL A 164 -7.26 -16.58 -0.04
CA VAL A 164 -6.27 -15.96 -0.94
C VAL A 164 -6.33 -16.56 -2.36
N SER A 165 -7.10 -17.63 -2.56
CA SER A 165 -7.54 -18.15 -3.87
C SER A 165 -8.67 -17.34 -4.53
N ALA A 166 -8.86 -16.07 -4.17
CA ALA A 166 -9.88 -15.18 -4.72
C ALA A 166 -9.70 -14.83 -6.21
N THR A 167 -8.71 -15.43 -6.89
CA THR A 167 -8.54 -15.35 -8.35
C THR A 167 -9.65 -16.05 -9.15
N ARG A 168 -10.56 -16.80 -8.51
CA ARG A 168 -11.69 -17.47 -9.19
C ARG A 168 -13.09 -17.00 -8.81
N VAL A 169 -13.25 -16.03 -7.90
CA VAL A 169 -14.59 -15.60 -7.45
C VAL A 169 -15.08 -14.39 -8.26
N PRO A 170 -16.38 -14.35 -8.64
CA PRO A 170 -16.95 -13.21 -9.35
C PRO A 170 -16.90 -11.93 -8.50
N GLU A 171 -16.59 -10.80 -9.13
CA GLU A 171 -16.49 -9.44 -8.55
C GLU A 171 -17.60 -9.06 -7.53
N PRO A 172 -18.91 -9.34 -7.77
CA PRO A 172 -19.93 -9.02 -6.78
C PRO A 172 -19.72 -9.76 -5.45
N VAL A 173 -19.31 -11.03 -5.48
CA VAL A 173 -19.10 -11.82 -4.25
C VAL A 173 -17.92 -11.26 -3.47
N ARG A 174 -16.87 -10.80 -4.15
CA ARG A 174 -15.70 -10.15 -3.53
C ARG A 174 -16.06 -8.84 -2.81
N LEU A 175 -16.94 -8.01 -3.40
CA LEU A 175 -17.41 -6.79 -2.75
C LEU A 175 -18.24 -7.12 -1.50
N TRP A 176 -19.13 -8.11 -1.58
CA TRP A 176 -19.93 -8.54 -0.43
C TRP A 176 -19.09 -9.13 0.70
N THR A 177 -18.05 -9.91 0.41
CA THR A 177 -17.14 -10.44 1.43
C THR A 177 -16.32 -9.33 2.10
N LEU A 178 -15.85 -8.34 1.34
CA LEU A 178 -15.17 -7.16 1.88
C LEU A 178 -16.10 -6.32 2.76
N ALA A 179 -17.35 -6.10 2.33
CA ALA A 179 -18.33 -5.37 3.12
C ALA A 179 -18.69 -6.10 4.42
N LEU A 180 -18.85 -7.42 4.37
CA LEU A 180 -19.13 -8.25 5.55
C LEU A 180 -17.96 -8.25 6.53
N ARG A 181 -16.71 -8.27 6.02
CA ARG A 181 -15.49 -8.10 6.82
C ARG A 181 -15.47 -6.75 7.53
N GLN A 182 -15.69 -5.66 6.80
CA GLN A 182 -15.72 -4.32 7.39
C GLN A 182 -16.81 -4.22 8.47
N LEU A 183 -17.99 -4.77 8.20
CA LEU A 183 -19.08 -4.80 9.17
C LEU A 183 -18.71 -5.61 10.42
N ALA A 184 -18.08 -6.77 10.27
CA ALA A 184 -17.64 -7.60 11.39
C ALA A 184 -16.61 -6.87 12.27
N TYR A 185 -15.66 -6.15 11.68
CA TYR A 185 -14.73 -5.34 12.47
C TYR A 185 -15.41 -4.14 13.13
N VAL A 186 -16.32 -3.44 12.45
CA VAL A 186 -17.07 -2.32 13.04
C VAL A 186 -17.88 -2.83 14.23
N ALA A 187 -18.57 -3.97 14.08
CA ALA A 187 -19.33 -4.59 15.15
C ALA A 187 -18.41 -4.99 16.32
N THR A 188 -17.28 -5.63 16.04
CA THR A 188 -16.30 -6.02 17.07
C THR A 188 -15.74 -4.81 17.80
N ALA A 189 -15.38 -3.74 17.09
CA ALA A 189 -14.87 -2.51 17.67
C ALA A 189 -15.92 -1.83 18.57
N ASN A 190 -17.17 -1.72 18.11
CA ASN A 190 -18.23 -1.09 18.90
C ASN A 190 -18.58 -1.93 20.14
N VAL A 191 -18.70 -3.26 20.01
CA VAL A 191 -18.99 -4.15 21.14
C VAL A 191 -17.84 -4.11 22.15
N ALA A 192 -16.59 -4.25 21.70
CA ALA A 192 -15.43 -4.22 22.58
C ALA A 192 -15.27 -2.86 23.28
N GLY A 193 -15.49 -1.75 22.56
CA GLY A 193 -15.39 -0.40 23.13
C GLY A 193 -16.53 -0.09 24.11
N CYS A 194 -17.78 -0.45 23.81
CA CYS A 194 -18.89 -0.31 24.75
C CYS A 194 -18.69 -1.18 25.99
N TYR A 195 -18.21 -2.42 25.82
CA TYR A 195 -17.90 -3.31 26.92
C TYR A 195 -16.74 -2.81 27.78
N LEU A 196 -15.73 -2.17 27.17
CA LEU A 196 -14.65 -1.52 27.90
C LEU A 196 -15.18 -0.39 28.79
N ILE A 197 -16.08 0.45 28.27
CA ILE A 197 -16.70 1.54 29.04
C ILE A 197 -17.55 0.97 30.18
N TYR A 198 -18.37 -0.05 29.92
CA TYR A 198 -19.14 -0.74 30.95
C TYR A 198 -18.21 -1.29 32.05
N LEU A 199 -17.16 -2.02 31.65
CA LEU A 199 -16.19 -2.60 32.58
C LEU A 199 -15.52 -1.52 33.44
N THR A 200 -15.09 -0.40 32.86
CA THR A 200 -14.37 0.63 33.63
C THR A 200 -15.26 1.44 34.58
N ASN A 201 -16.57 1.49 34.34
CA ASN A 201 -17.49 2.32 35.14
C ASN A 201 -18.34 1.51 36.13
N ASP A 202 -18.82 0.33 35.73
CA ASP A 202 -19.81 -0.43 36.50
C ASP A 202 -19.22 -1.64 37.23
N GLU A 203 -18.06 -2.15 36.79
CA GLU A 203 -17.45 -3.34 37.39
C GLU A 203 -16.43 -3.00 38.49
N GLY A 204 -16.29 -3.94 39.42
CA GLY A 204 -15.34 -3.82 40.50
C GLY A 204 -13.89 -3.77 40.00
N TYR A 205 -13.06 -3.05 40.74
CA TYR A 205 -11.61 -2.90 40.53
C TYR A 205 -10.87 -4.13 40.00
N TYR A 206 -11.09 -5.31 40.62
CA TYR A 206 -10.41 -6.54 40.25
C TYR A 206 -10.80 -7.04 38.85
N ALA A 207 -12.05 -6.79 38.42
CA ALA A 207 -12.51 -7.12 37.09
C ALA A 207 -11.89 -6.19 36.05
N VAL A 208 -11.80 -4.88 36.35
CA VAL A 208 -11.13 -3.89 35.49
C VAL A 208 -9.68 -4.27 35.25
N MET A 209 -8.93 -4.48 36.33
CA MET A 209 -7.51 -4.83 36.26
C MET A 209 -7.24 -6.10 35.43
N LYS A 210 -8.07 -7.14 35.55
CA LYS A 210 -7.85 -8.42 34.84
C LYS A 210 -8.28 -8.39 33.37
N ASN A 211 -9.33 -7.65 33.05
CA ASN A 211 -10.01 -7.75 31.76
C ASN A 211 -9.72 -6.56 30.84
N ALA A 212 -9.51 -5.35 31.38
CA ALA A 212 -9.34 -4.14 30.58
C ALA A 212 -8.13 -4.19 29.62
N PRO A 213 -6.94 -4.73 29.99
CA PRO A 213 -5.82 -4.84 29.05
C PRO A 213 -6.17 -5.67 27.81
N SER A 214 -6.81 -6.82 28.01
CA SER A 214 -7.19 -7.74 26.92
C SER A 214 -8.27 -7.13 26.03
N ILE A 215 -9.34 -6.57 26.61
CA ILE A 215 -10.43 -5.96 25.84
C ILE A 215 -9.94 -4.73 25.09
N GLY A 216 -9.11 -3.90 25.72
CA GLY A 216 -8.47 -2.74 25.11
C GLY A 216 -7.62 -3.13 23.89
N THR A 217 -6.84 -4.21 23.97
CA THR A 217 -6.04 -4.68 22.83
C THR A 217 -6.89 -5.17 21.66
N ILE A 218 -7.99 -5.90 21.92
CA ILE A 218 -8.92 -6.35 20.88
C ILE A 218 -9.63 -5.15 20.24
N TRP A 219 -9.99 -4.14 21.04
CA TRP A 219 -10.60 -2.93 20.53
C TRP A 219 -9.65 -2.13 19.63
N VAL A 220 -8.42 -1.87 20.10
CA VAL A 220 -7.39 -1.18 19.30
C VAL A 220 -7.10 -1.94 18.02
N TRP A 221 -6.97 -3.26 18.09
CA TRP A 221 -6.81 -4.11 16.91
C TRP A 221 -7.94 -3.96 15.90
N ALA A 222 -9.19 -4.06 16.35
CA ALA A 222 -10.35 -3.90 15.48
C ALA A 222 -10.39 -2.51 14.83
N VAL A 223 -9.99 -1.45 15.55
CA VAL A 223 -9.91 -0.08 15.04
C VAL A 223 -8.80 0.09 14.00
N LEU A 224 -7.62 -0.51 14.23
CA LEU A 224 -6.50 -0.44 13.28
C LEU A 224 -6.84 -1.09 11.94
N GLU A 225 -7.61 -2.17 11.97
CA GLU A 225 -8.00 -2.93 10.77
C GLU A 225 -9.06 -2.22 9.91
N LEU A 226 -9.82 -1.30 10.50
CA LEU A 226 -10.95 -0.61 9.87
C LEU A 226 -10.56 0.57 8.95
N GLY A 227 -9.28 0.95 8.90
CA GLY A 227 -8.79 2.15 8.23
C GLY A 227 -9.32 3.45 8.86
N LEU A 228 -8.97 4.62 8.31
CA LEU A 228 -9.29 5.92 8.94
C LEU A 228 -10.79 6.16 9.14
N LEU A 229 -11.60 5.91 8.10
CA LEU A 229 -13.05 6.14 8.16
C LEU A 229 -13.77 5.08 9.02
N GLY A 230 -13.33 3.83 8.95
CA GLY A 230 -13.91 2.78 9.78
C GLY A 230 -13.50 2.93 11.25
N ALA A 231 -12.31 3.47 11.55
CA ALA A 231 -11.89 3.80 12.90
C ALA A 231 -12.84 4.82 13.56
N LEU A 232 -13.22 5.87 12.82
CA LEU A 232 -14.25 6.81 13.29
C LEU A 232 -15.56 6.08 13.60
N ALA A 233 -16.03 5.21 12.69
CA ALA A 233 -17.23 4.41 12.92
C ALA A 233 -17.12 3.42 14.10
N GLY A 234 -15.92 2.92 14.40
CA GLY A 234 -15.63 2.02 15.53
C GLY A 234 -15.65 2.73 16.89
N VAL A 235 -15.39 4.04 16.92
CA VAL A 235 -15.37 4.86 18.15
C VAL A 235 -16.72 5.54 18.43
N VAL A 236 -17.55 5.72 17.40
CA VAL A 236 -18.87 6.36 17.53
C VAL A 236 -19.78 5.64 18.53
N GLY A 237 -19.90 4.31 18.48
CA GLY A 237 -20.78 3.58 19.42
C GLY A 237 -20.33 3.69 20.87
N PRO A 238 -19.05 3.45 21.22
CA PRO A 238 -18.52 3.70 22.55
C PRO A 238 -18.77 5.14 23.02
N GLY A 239 -18.57 6.14 22.14
CA GLY A 239 -18.84 7.54 22.46
C GLY A 239 -20.32 7.82 22.76
N ILE A 240 -21.24 7.27 21.96
CA ILE A 240 -22.69 7.38 22.18
C ILE A 240 -23.08 6.67 23.48
N TYR A 241 -22.52 5.49 23.76
CA TYR A 241 -22.79 4.72 24.97
C TYR A 241 -22.32 5.47 26.23
N ALA A 242 -21.12 6.05 26.20
CA ALA A 242 -20.63 6.90 27.28
C ALA A 242 -21.55 8.10 27.54
N TRP A 243 -22.00 8.76 26.46
CA TRP A 243 -22.89 9.90 26.57
C TRP A 243 -24.27 9.52 27.12
N TRP A 244 -24.86 8.40 26.68
CA TRP A 244 -26.18 7.96 27.13
C TRP A 244 -26.19 7.58 28.62
N ASN A 245 -25.14 6.90 29.09
CA ASN A 245 -25.02 6.54 30.50
C ASN A 245 -24.52 7.68 31.40
N GLY A 246 -24.26 8.86 30.83
CA GLY A 246 -23.85 10.03 31.60
C GLY A 246 -22.45 9.91 32.22
N TYR A 247 -21.60 9.04 31.66
CA TYR A 247 -20.18 8.99 32.01
C TYR A 247 -19.51 10.24 31.43
N GLY A 248 -19.59 11.34 32.18
CA GLY A 248 -19.16 12.67 31.75
C GLY A 248 -17.65 12.74 31.49
N ILE A 249 -17.29 13.50 30.45
CA ILE A 249 -15.91 13.90 30.14
C ILE A 249 -15.67 15.21 30.91
N PHE A 250 -15.40 15.12 32.22
CA PHE A 250 -15.10 16.28 33.07
C PHE A 250 -13.75 16.08 33.77
#